data_AF-A0A936CRD8-F1
#
_entry.id   AF-A0A936CRD8-F1
#
_cell.length_a   1.000
_cell.length_b   1.000
_cell.length_c   1.000
_cell.angle_alpha   90.00
_cell.angle_beta   90.00
_cell.angle_gamma   90.00
#
_symmetry.space_group_name_H-M   'P 1'
#
loop_
_entity.id
_entity.type
_entity.pdbx_description
1 polymer ?
#
loop_
_entity_poly.entity_id
_entity_poly.type
_entity_poly.pdbx_seq_one_letter_code
_entity_poly.pdbx_strand_id
1 'polypeptide(L)'
;MMKRLVAILFLIGSGDVAWADCNYAINDYNDAISEISYAMKRYTNCVSNSEGQDDCSSEFRKLKYAQDEFESAVSAISYECD
;
A
#
# COMPACT_ATOMS: atom_id res chain seq x y z
N MET A 1 44.25 -12.08 37.65
CA MET A 1 42.90 -12.66 37.52
C MET A 1 41.91 -11.75 38.25
N MET A 2 41.05 -11.03 37.53
CA MET A 2 39.87 -10.34 38.06
C MET A 2 38.87 -10.22 36.90
N LYS A 3 37.87 -11.10 36.87
CA LYS A 3 36.76 -11.07 35.91
C LYS A 3 35.83 -9.93 36.28
N ARG A 4 35.82 -8.83 35.51
CA ARG A 4 34.75 -7.83 35.60
C ARG A 4 33.61 -8.31 34.71
N LEU A 5 32.48 -8.58 35.33
CA LEU A 5 31.23 -8.98 34.69
C LEU A 5 30.81 -7.88 33.71
N VAL A 6 30.81 -8.20 32.41
CA VAL A 6 30.23 -7.35 31.38
C VAL A 6 28.72 -7.54 31.48
N ALA A 7 28.03 -6.52 32.00
CA ALA A 7 26.58 -6.46 31.95
C ALA A 7 26.18 -6.24 30.48
N ILE A 8 25.76 -7.31 29.81
CA ILE A 8 25.15 -7.23 28.49
C ILE A 8 23.74 -6.66 28.70
N LEU A 9 23.58 -5.37 28.44
CA LEU A 9 22.27 -4.74 28.26
C LEU A 9 21.63 -5.40 27.03
N PHE A 10 20.72 -6.34 27.28
CA PHE A 10 19.80 -6.83 26.26
C PHE A 10 18.90 -5.66 25.88
N LEU A 11 19.19 -5.02 24.75
CA LEU A 11 18.23 -4.16 24.06
C LEU A 11 17.09 -5.07 23.63
N ILE A 12 15.98 -5.04 24.38
CA ILE A 12 14.76 -5.73 24.03
C ILE A 12 14.26 -5.06 22.75
N GLY A 13 14.29 -5.82 21.66
CA GLY A 13 14.02 -5.35 20.31
C GLY A 13 12.62 -4.77 20.16
N SER A 14 12.52 -3.74 19.32
CA SER A 14 11.34 -3.00 18.93
C SER A 14 10.35 -3.77 18.04
N GLY A 15 10.14 -5.07 18.30
CA GLY A 15 9.39 -5.97 17.42
C GLY A 15 7.87 -5.72 17.35
N ASP A 16 7.27 -5.11 18.37
CA ASP A 16 5.81 -4.95 18.43
C ASP A 16 5.29 -3.81 17.55
N VAL A 17 6.07 -2.73 17.36
CA VAL A 17 5.68 -1.56 16.56
C VAL A 17 5.74 -1.90 15.07
N ALA A 18 6.85 -2.51 14.62
CA ALA A 18 7.01 -2.91 13.22
C ALA A 18 5.93 -3.90 12.76
N TRP A 19 5.49 -4.82 13.63
CA TRP A 19 4.42 -5.76 13.29
C TRP A 19 3.05 -5.09 13.17
N ALA A 20 2.75 -4.07 14.00
CA ALA A 20 1.51 -3.30 13.86
C ALA A 20 1.51 -2.53 12.54
N ASP A 21 2.61 -1.86 12.21
CA ASP A 21 2.76 -1.08 10.97
C ASP A 21 2.65 -1.96 9.72
N CYS A 22 3.23 -3.17 9.75
CA CYS A 22 3.06 -4.16 8.68
C CYS A 22 1.58 -4.57 8.49
N ASN A 23 0.82 -4.81 9.57
CA ASN A 23 -0.60 -5.14 9.45
C ASN A 23 -1.42 -4.00 8.85
N TYR A 24 -1.11 -2.75 9.19
CA TYR A 24 -1.74 -1.59 8.57
C TYR A 24 -1.40 -1.53 7.08
N ALA A 25 -0.13 -1.68 6.71
CA ALA A 25 0.29 -1.70 5.30
C ALA A 25 -0.40 -2.81 4.50
N ILE A 26 -0.61 -4.00 5.09
CA ILE A 26 -1.37 -5.09 4.47
C ILE A 26 -2.82 -4.69 4.20
N ASN A 27 -3.47 -4.05 5.17
CA ASN A 27 -4.86 -3.60 4.98
C ASN A 27 -4.95 -2.52 3.89
N ASP A 28 -4.09 -1.51 3.95
CA ASP A 28 -4.07 -0.42 2.96
C ASP A 28 -3.82 -0.94 1.54
N TYR A 29 -2.95 -1.93 1.37
CA TYR A 29 -2.73 -2.59 0.08
C TYR A 29 -3.96 -3.35 -0.43
N ASN A 30 -4.66 -4.08 0.45
CA ASN A 30 -5.88 -4.79 0.06
C ASN A 30 -7.00 -3.81 -0.35
N ASP A 31 -7.10 -2.68 0.35
CA ASP A 31 -8.01 -1.60 -0.01
C ASP A 31 -7.60 -0.97 -1.35
N ALA A 32 -6.31 -0.69 -1.55
CA ALA A 32 -5.79 -0.15 -2.81
C ALA A 32 -6.03 -1.09 -4.01
N ILE A 33 -5.90 -2.42 -3.84
CA ILE A 33 -6.28 -3.41 -4.86
C ILE A 33 -7.76 -3.27 -5.23
N SER A 34 -8.62 -3.12 -4.23
CA SER A 34 -10.06 -3.02 -4.43
C SER A 34 -10.42 -1.75 -5.20
N GLU A 35 -9.82 -0.62 -4.81
CA GLU A 35 -10.02 0.68 -5.44
C GLU A 35 -9.50 0.72 -6.88
N ILE A 36 -8.28 0.25 -7.15
CA ILE A 36 -7.74 0.24 -8.52
C ILE A 36 -8.57 -0.67 -9.44
N SER A 37 -9.00 -1.84 -8.94
CA SER A 37 -9.83 -2.77 -9.70
C SER A 37 -11.18 -2.16 -10.05
N TYR A 38 -11.80 -1.47 -9.09
CA TYR A 38 -13.06 -0.76 -9.31
C TYR A 38 -12.90 0.40 -10.30
N ALA A 39 -11.86 1.21 -10.15
CA ALA A 39 -11.58 2.34 -11.03
C ALA A 39 -11.29 1.88 -12.47
N MET A 40 -10.51 0.80 -12.64
CA MET A 40 -10.27 0.17 -13.94
C MET A 40 -11.58 -0.25 -14.60
N LYS A 41 -12.45 -0.95 -13.87
CA LYS A 41 -13.74 -1.40 -14.40
C LYS A 41 -14.59 -0.22 -14.87
N ARG A 42 -14.63 0.86 -14.09
CA ARG A 42 -15.38 2.08 -14.46
C ARG A 42 -14.84 2.75 -15.72
N TYR A 43 -13.51 2.89 -15.80
CA TYR A 43 -12.88 3.48 -16.97
C TYR A 43 -13.10 2.62 -18.23
N THR A 44 -12.90 1.31 -18.13
CA THR A 44 -13.17 0.37 -19.23
C THR A 44 -14.62 0.43 -19.69
N ASN A 45 -15.59 0.50 -18.76
CA ASN A 45 -16.99 0.63 -19.10
C ASN A 45 -17.30 1.96 -19.81
N CYS A 46 -16.70 3.06 -19.36
CA CYS A 46 -16.89 4.35 -20.03
C CYS A 46 -16.35 4.29 -21.47
N VAL A 47 -15.10 3.88 -21.66
CA VAL A 47 -14.48 3.83 -22.99
C VAL A 47 -15.26 2.90 -23.92
N SER A 48 -15.66 1.72 -23.44
CA SER A 48 -16.39 0.72 -24.23
C SER A 48 -17.78 1.20 -24.67
N ASN A 49 -18.46 1.99 -23.83
CA ASN A 49 -19.80 2.51 -24.13
C ASN A 49 -19.79 3.90 -24.76
N SER A 50 -18.63 4.57 -24.79
CA SER A 50 -18.53 5.98 -25.20
C SER A 50 -18.89 6.23 -26.66
N GLU A 51 -18.66 5.25 -27.54
CA GLU A 51 -18.75 5.38 -29.00
C GLU A 51 -18.00 6.61 -29.55
N GLY A 52 -16.97 7.08 -28.82
CA GLY A 52 -16.22 8.30 -29.13
C GLY A 52 -16.94 9.62 -28.82
N GLN A 53 -18.09 9.58 -28.15
CA GLN A 53 -18.91 10.74 -27.79
C GLN A 53 -18.80 11.14 -26.31
N ASP A 54 -18.56 10.17 -25.41
CA ASP A 54 -18.45 10.44 -23.97
C ASP A 54 -17.03 10.89 -23.55
N ASP A 55 -16.96 11.92 -22.71
CA ASP A 55 -15.71 12.32 -22.05
C ASP A 55 -15.43 11.44 -20.82
N CYS A 56 -14.60 10.41 -21.01
CA CYS A 56 -14.14 9.53 -19.94
C CYS A 56 -12.99 10.09 -19.08
N SER A 57 -12.67 11.39 -19.20
CA SER A 57 -11.54 12.00 -18.47
C SER A 57 -11.69 11.98 -16.95
N SER A 58 -12.92 11.96 -16.44
CA SER A 58 -13.20 11.86 -15.01
C SER A 58 -12.86 10.47 -14.46
N GLU A 59 -13.30 9.42 -15.15
CA GLU A 59 -13.01 8.03 -14.85
C GLU A 59 -11.51 7.76 -14.95
N PHE A 60 -10.85 8.30 -15.98
CA PHE A 60 -9.41 8.19 -16.12
C PHE A 60 -8.65 8.88 -14.99
N ARG A 61 -9.06 10.09 -14.59
CA ARG A 61 -8.46 10.79 -13.44
C ARG A 61 -8.58 9.99 -12.15
N LYS A 62 -9.73 9.34 -11.93
CA LYS A 62 -9.94 8.44 -10.78
C LYS A 62 -9.07 7.20 -10.85
N LEU A 63 -8.94 6.59 -12.03
CA LEU A 63 -8.04 5.47 -12.24
C LEU A 63 -6.58 5.84 -11.97
N LYS A 64 -6.12 7.00 -12.46
CA LYS A 64 -4.77 7.48 -12.20
C LYS A 64 -4.52 7.67 -10.70
N TYR A 65 -5.46 8.30 -10.00
CA TYR A 65 -5.35 8.46 -8.55
C TYR A 65 -5.26 7.09 -7.83
N ALA A 66 -6.14 6.14 -8.18
CA ALA A 66 -6.10 4.80 -7.60
C ALA A 66 -4.81 4.03 -7.94
N GLN A 67 -4.22 4.27 -9.11
CA GLN A 67 -2.90 3.73 -9.48
C GLN A 67 -1.79 4.30 -8.58
N ASP A 68 -1.78 5.62 -8.36
CA ASP A 68 -0.79 6.27 -7.49
C ASP A 68 -0.89 5.75 -6.04
N GLU A 69 -2.11 5.54 -5.52
CA GLU A 69 -2.35 4.93 -4.20
C GLU A 69 -1.90 3.47 -4.14
N PHE A 70 -2.18 2.67 -5.18
CA PHE A 70 -1.72 1.29 -5.26
C PHE A 70 -0.18 1.18 -5.25
N GLU A 71 0.51 2.02 -6.02
CA GLU A 71 1.99 2.06 -6.03
C GLU A 71 2.58 2.46 -4.67
N SER A 72 1.91 3.40 -4.00
CA SER A 72 2.27 3.83 -2.64
C SER A 72 2.09 2.70 -1.64
N ALA A 73 0.98 1.96 -1.70
CA ALA A 73 0.71 0.83 -0.82
C ALA A 73 1.65 -0.35 -1.04
N VAL A 74 2.04 -0.64 -2.30
CA VAL A 74 3.08 -1.63 -2.62
C VAL A 74 4.41 -1.26 -1.97
N SER A 75 4.78 0.01 -2.03
CA SER A 75 6.02 0.51 -1.41
C SER A 75 5.95 0.41 0.12
N ALA A 76 4.80 0.74 0.71
CA ALA A 76 4.57 0.65 2.15
C ALA A 76 4.64 -0.79 2.67
N ILE A 77 4.01 -1.76 2.00
CA ILE A 77 4.13 -3.17 2.39
C ILE A 77 5.60 -3.61 2.40
N SER A 78 6.36 -3.33 1.34
CA SER A 78 7.77 -3.74 1.29
C SER A 78 8.54 -3.11 2.44
N TYR A 79 8.33 -1.82 2.72
CA TYR A 79 9.09 -1.14 3.77
C TYR A 79 8.71 -1.59 5.19
N GLU A 80 7.42 -1.77 5.49
CA GLU A 80 6.95 -2.07 6.84
C GLU A 80 6.98 -3.57 7.19
N CYS A 81 6.98 -4.46 6.20
CA CYS A 81 6.91 -5.91 6.39
C CYS A 81 8.23 -6.68 6.09
N ASP A 82 9.27 -6.02 5.59
CA ASP A 82 10.60 -6.61 5.37
C ASP A 82 11.43 -6.67 6.67
#